data_AF-A0A6I6DH91-F1
#
_entry.id   AF-A0A6I6DH91-F1
#
_cell.length_a   1.000
_cell.length_b   1.000
_cell.length_c   1.000
_cell.angle_alpha   90.00
_cell.angle_beta   90.00
_cell.angle_gamma   90.00
#
_symmetry.space_group_name_H-M   'P 1'
#
loop_
_entity.id
_entity.type
_entity.pdbx_description
1 polymer ?
#
loop_
_entity_poly.entity_id
_entity_poly.type
_entity_poly.pdbx_seq_one_letter_code
_entity_poly.pdbx_strand_id
1 'polypeptide(L)'
;MDLNVRTEMKFIVPKAQHSTILDIINSHAAYDSFAKANGKYRITNLYFETDDNRIYYETVNRDRFRQKLRLRSYGDIELDDEVFFELKQKHRGIVSKRRTRIRLSDFYRLKDNNYSIDSTYNVSNMQALKEIVYFREFYNVKPKMVLTYERQAFVGVNDSDLRITFDTNLKCREKDLRLESKQKGEYFLDPDKAIMEVKVRNGVPLWLARALSELNCFKQRVSKYRLAFEKPYLYEQQLLGRGDVV
;
A
#
# COMPACT_ATOMS: atom_id res chain seq x y z
N MET A 1 5.85 3.84 -28.22
CA MET A 1 5.27 3.17 -27.03
C MET A 1 5.57 4.07 -25.84
N ASP A 2 4.63 4.92 -25.44
CA ASP A 2 4.83 5.87 -24.34
C ASP A 2 4.91 5.14 -23.01
N LEU A 3 6.13 4.85 -22.59
CA LEU A 3 6.44 4.32 -21.27
C LEU A 3 6.14 5.43 -20.25
N ASN A 4 4.95 5.41 -19.64
CA ASN A 4 4.56 6.26 -18.51
C ASN A 4 5.35 5.86 -17.24
N VAL A 5 6.66 6.02 -17.29
CA VAL A 5 7.61 5.64 -16.25
C VAL A 5 7.70 6.79 -15.26
N ARG A 6 7.16 6.57 -14.07
CA ARG A 6 7.32 7.48 -12.93
C ARG A 6 8.34 6.88 -11.97
N THR A 7 9.25 7.73 -11.49
CA THR A 7 10.14 7.40 -10.38
C THR A 7 9.36 7.47 -9.07
N GLU A 8 9.56 6.46 -8.20
CA GLU A 8 8.96 6.37 -6.86
C GLU A 8 10.07 6.42 -5.80
N MET A 9 9.95 7.34 -4.85
CA MET A 9 10.85 7.50 -3.72
C MET A 9 10.07 7.41 -2.42
N LYS A 10 10.70 6.82 -1.39
CA LYS A 10 10.08 6.61 -0.08
C LYS A 10 10.98 7.11 1.02
N PHE A 11 10.36 7.59 2.08
CA PHE A 11 11.02 8.19 3.24
C PHE A 11 10.25 7.74 4.48
N ILE A 12 10.95 7.54 5.59
CA ILE A 12 10.33 7.44 6.91
C ILE A 12 10.49 8.82 7.55
N VAL A 13 9.37 9.46 7.83
CA VAL A 13 9.31 10.85 8.29
C VAL A 13 8.78 10.86 9.72
N PRO A 14 9.56 11.32 10.71
CA PRO A 14 9.07 11.57 12.06
C PRO A 14 7.95 12.62 12.06
N LYS A 15 6.97 12.45 12.95
CA LYS A 15 5.83 13.36 13.10
C LYS A 15 6.26 14.80 13.37
N ALA A 16 7.36 15.01 14.08
CA ALA A 16 7.95 16.33 14.32
C ALA A 16 8.34 17.08 13.02
N GLN A 17 8.72 16.34 11.97
CA GLN A 17 9.05 16.93 10.66
C GLN A 17 7.82 16.99 9.73
N HIS A 18 6.79 16.22 10.02
CA HIS A 18 5.61 16.08 9.17
C HIS A 18 4.89 17.41 8.95
N SER A 19 4.66 18.21 9.99
CA SER A 19 3.98 19.50 9.86
C SER A 19 4.75 20.46 8.95
N THR A 20 6.06 20.60 9.17
CA THR A 20 6.92 21.47 8.35
C THR A 20 6.92 21.05 6.87
N ILE A 21 7.00 19.75 6.58
CA ILE A 21 6.92 19.27 5.19
C ILE A 21 5.52 19.56 4.60
N LEU A 22 4.47 19.38 5.39
CA LEU A 22 3.09 19.59 4.95
C LEU A 22 2.84 21.04 4.54
N ASP A 23 3.32 22.00 5.33
CA ASP A 23 3.17 23.44 5.06
C ASP A 23 3.82 23.82 3.73
N ILE A 24 5.00 23.26 3.45
CA ILE A 24 5.69 23.44 2.16
C ILE A 24 4.88 22.81 1.02
N ILE A 25 4.38 21.58 1.20
CA ILE A 25 3.60 20.88 0.18
C ILE A 25 2.30 21.62 -0.15
N ASN A 26 1.60 22.16 0.84
CA ASN A 26 0.34 22.87 0.65
C ASN A 26 0.48 24.12 -0.24
N SER A 27 1.68 24.69 -0.35
CA SER A 27 1.98 25.81 -1.24
C SER A 27 2.17 25.40 -2.72
N HIS A 28 2.31 24.10 -3.00
CA HIS A 28 2.66 23.58 -4.33
C HIS A 28 1.78 22.42 -4.83
N ALA A 29 0.97 21.84 -3.94
CA ALA A 29 0.15 20.68 -4.22
C ALA A 29 -1.20 20.78 -3.51
N ALA A 30 -2.25 20.28 -4.16
CA ALA A 30 -3.58 20.19 -3.60
C ALA A 30 -3.89 18.75 -3.20
N TYR A 31 -4.89 18.54 -2.34
CA TYR A 31 -5.38 17.22 -2.01
C TYR A 31 -5.82 16.43 -3.25
N ASP A 32 -5.66 15.10 -3.21
CA ASP A 32 -6.23 14.24 -4.25
C ASP A 32 -7.76 14.16 -4.15
N SER A 33 -8.39 13.63 -5.21
CA SER A 33 -9.84 13.53 -5.30
C SER A 33 -10.49 12.58 -4.28
N PHE A 34 -9.70 11.81 -3.52
CA PHE A 34 -10.18 10.87 -2.50
C PHE A 34 -10.11 11.46 -1.09
N ALA A 35 -9.50 12.64 -0.93
CA ALA A 35 -9.43 13.33 0.34
C ALA A 35 -10.83 13.63 0.89
N LYS A 36 -11.05 13.27 2.16
CA LYS A 36 -12.22 13.71 2.93
C LYS A 36 -11.99 15.12 3.49
N ALA A 37 -12.94 15.63 4.28
CA ALA A 37 -12.87 16.95 4.91
C ALA A 37 -11.56 17.24 5.66
N ASN A 38 -10.92 16.21 6.24
CA ASN A 38 -9.65 16.32 6.95
C ASN A 38 -8.40 16.03 6.08
N GLY A 39 -8.55 15.95 4.76
CA GLY A 39 -7.46 15.61 3.83
C GLY A 39 -7.04 14.14 3.82
N LYS A 40 -7.67 13.29 4.66
CA LYS A 40 -7.23 11.92 4.91
C LYS A 40 -8.31 10.88 4.59
N TYR A 41 -7.88 9.67 4.28
CA TYR A 41 -8.76 8.51 4.13
C TYR A 41 -8.06 7.21 4.53
N ARG A 42 -8.85 6.26 5.06
CA ARG A 42 -8.35 4.92 5.40
C ARG A 42 -8.08 4.12 4.13
N ILE A 43 -6.98 3.37 4.11
CA ILE A 43 -6.76 2.32 3.11
C ILE A 43 -6.60 1.00 3.85
N THR A 44 -7.31 -0.02 3.38
CA THR A 44 -7.14 -1.42 3.80
C THR A 44 -6.63 -2.23 2.62
N ASN A 45 -5.59 -3.05 2.82
CA ASN A 45 -5.09 -3.98 1.82
C ASN A 45 -5.01 -5.38 2.42
N LEU A 46 -5.66 -6.37 1.82
CA LEU A 46 -5.39 -7.77 2.08
C LEU A 46 -4.33 -8.24 1.08
N TYR A 47 -3.17 -8.65 1.58
CA TYR A 47 -2.10 -9.23 0.80
C TYR A 47 -2.19 -10.76 0.78
N PHE A 48 -1.77 -11.31 -0.35
CA PHE A 48 -1.71 -12.75 -0.59
C PHE A 48 -0.26 -13.21 -0.63
N GLU A 49 -0.04 -14.45 -0.21
CA GLU A 49 1.28 -15.05 -0.07
C GLU A 49 1.21 -16.55 -0.39
N THR A 50 2.33 -17.13 -0.78
CA THR A 50 2.46 -18.59 -0.90
C THR A 50 2.78 -19.21 0.47
N ASP A 51 2.60 -20.53 0.62
CA ASP A 51 2.87 -21.20 1.91
C ASP A 51 4.37 -21.09 2.31
N ASP A 52 5.28 -20.99 1.33
CA ASP A 52 6.72 -20.80 1.51
C ASP A 52 7.17 -19.31 1.53
N ASN A 53 6.23 -18.37 1.52
CA ASN A 53 6.48 -16.92 1.52
C ASN A 53 7.32 -16.40 0.34
N ARG A 54 7.19 -17.01 -0.83
CA ARG A 54 7.90 -16.64 -2.06
C ARG A 54 7.74 -15.16 -2.41
N ILE A 55 6.53 -14.59 -2.28
CA ILE A 55 6.24 -13.20 -2.67
C ILE A 55 6.94 -12.20 -1.71
N TYR A 56 7.04 -12.56 -0.44
CA TYR A 56 7.86 -11.85 0.53
C TYR A 56 9.35 -11.89 0.15
N TYR A 57 9.91 -13.09 -0.11
CA TYR A 57 11.32 -13.25 -0.45
C TYR A 57 11.70 -12.55 -1.75
N GLU A 58 10.83 -12.55 -2.76
CA GLU A 58 11.00 -11.73 -3.98
C GLU A 58 11.25 -10.25 -3.63
N THR A 59 10.53 -9.72 -2.64
CA THR A 59 10.69 -8.34 -2.17
C THR A 59 12.02 -8.12 -1.45
N VAL A 60 12.39 -9.03 -0.54
CA VAL A 60 13.59 -8.92 0.31
C VAL A 60 14.87 -9.13 -0.50
N ASN A 61 14.90 -10.15 -1.35
CA ASN A 61 16.03 -10.51 -2.23
C ASN A 61 16.21 -9.50 -3.37
N ARG A 62 15.21 -8.64 -3.60
CA ARG A 62 15.20 -7.62 -4.65
C ARG A 62 15.26 -8.24 -6.04
N ASP A 63 14.51 -9.32 -6.22
CA ASP A 63 14.50 -10.06 -7.46
C ASP A 63 14.16 -9.15 -8.65
N ARG A 64 14.73 -9.50 -9.80
CA ARG A 64 14.48 -8.77 -11.05
C ARG A 64 13.00 -8.82 -11.42
N PHE A 65 12.35 -9.92 -11.08
CA PHE A 65 10.92 -10.14 -11.21
C PHE A 65 10.30 -10.22 -9.82
N ARG A 66 9.32 -9.36 -9.55
CA ARG A 66 8.60 -9.34 -8.27
C ARG A 66 7.13 -9.15 -8.50
N GLN A 67 6.31 -9.85 -7.75
CA GLN A 67 4.86 -9.82 -7.89
C GLN A 67 4.23 -9.45 -6.54
N LYS A 68 3.03 -8.87 -6.55
CA LYS A 68 2.22 -8.62 -5.34
C LYS A 68 0.76 -8.69 -5.74
N LEU A 69 0.04 -9.66 -5.19
CA LEU A 69 -1.41 -9.72 -5.27
C LEU A 69 -2.02 -9.10 -4.01
N ARG A 70 -3.05 -8.28 -4.19
CA ARG A 70 -3.80 -7.70 -3.08
C ARG A 70 -5.23 -7.37 -3.43
N LEU A 71 -6.09 -7.39 -2.42
CA LEU A 71 -7.40 -6.74 -2.43
C LEU A 71 -7.28 -5.42 -1.68
N ARG A 72 -7.81 -4.33 -2.21
CA ARG A 72 -7.67 -2.99 -1.65
C ARG A 72 -9.01 -2.27 -1.57
N SER A 73 -9.29 -1.65 -0.42
CA SER A 73 -10.40 -0.73 -0.24
C SER A 73 -9.96 0.67 0.19
N TYR A 74 -10.88 1.61 0.03
CA TYR A 74 -10.74 3.00 0.43
C TYR A 74 -11.89 3.34 1.38
N GLY A 75 -11.57 3.92 2.53
CA GLY A 75 -12.54 4.22 3.59
C GLY A 75 -12.97 3.00 4.40
N ASP A 76 -14.03 3.19 5.17
CA ASP A 76 -14.80 2.12 5.78
C ASP A 76 -15.73 1.56 4.72
N ILE A 77 -15.77 0.23 4.60
CA ILE A 77 -16.48 -0.49 3.55
C ILE A 77 -17.36 -1.55 4.17
N GLU A 78 -18.46 -1.85 3.48
CA GLU A 78 -19.39 -2.95 3.75
C GLU A 78 -19.33 -3.97 2.59
N LEU A 79 -20.12 -5.04 2.66
CA LEU A 79 -20.07 -6.14 1.69
C LEU A 79 -20.46 -5.75 0.26
N ASP A 80 -21.30 -4.73 0.08
CA ASP A 80 -21.78 -4.31 -1.24
C ASP A 80 -20.89 -3.25 -1.90
N ASP A 81 -19.87 -2.75 -1.19
CA ASP A 81 -18.94 -1.76 -1.71
C ASP A 81 -17.95 -2.36 -2.71
N GLU A 82 -17.51 -1.54 -3.66
CA GLU A 82 -16.47 -1.91 -4.61
C GLU A 82 -15.07 -1.83 -3.99
N VAL A 83 -14.29 -2.87 -4.25
CA VAL A 83 -12.87 -2.96 -3.90
C VAL A 83 -12.03 -3.24 -5.13
N PHE A 84 -10.74 -2.91 -5.07
CA PHE A 84 -9.81 -3.21 -6.16
C PHE A 84 -9.09 -4.53 -5.89
N PHE A 85 -9.28 -5.51 -6.78
CA PHE A 85 -8.43 -6.69 -6.83
C PHE A 85 -7.28 -6.42 -7.79
N GLU A 86 -6.04 -6.41 -7.29
CA GLU A 86 -4.89 -5.87 -8.01
C GLU A 86 -3.68 -6.82 -7.97
N LEU A 87 -3.15 -7.15 -9.15
CA LEU A 87 -1.85 -7.77 -9.33
C LEU A 87 -0.84 -6.72 -9.83
N LYS A 88 0.20 -6.48 -9.03
CA LYS A 88 1.33 -5.62 -9.40
C LYS A 88 2.53 -6.51 -9.71
N GLN A 89 3.11 -6.36 -10.90
CA GLN A 89 4.35 -7.04 -11.28
C GLN A 89 5.43 -6.00 -11.57
N LYS A 90 6.67 -6.30 -11.22
CA LYS A 90 7.83 -5.48 -11.52
C LYS A 90 8.90 -6.34 -12.15
N HIS A 91 9.25 -6.08 -13.41
CA HIS A 91 10.32 -6.77 -14.13
C HIS A 91 11.39 -5.75 -14.56
N ARG A 92 12.64 -5.94 -14.10
CA ARG A 92 13.80 -5.07 -14.44
C ARG A 92 13.50 -3.56 -14.35
N GLY A 93 12.77 -3.16 -13.31
CA GLY A 93 12.41 -1.76 -13.07
C GLY A 93 11.04 -1.36 -13.62
N ILE A 94 10.55 -2.03 -14.66
CA ILE A 94 9.26 -1.75 -15.30
C ILE A 94 8.14 -2.34 -14.45
N VAL A 95 7.12 -1.53 -14.14
CA VAL A 95 5.95 -1.95 -13.36
C VAL A 95 4.76 -2.14 -14.28
N SER A 96 4.16 -3.33 -14.24
CA SER A 96 2.86 -3.62 -14.83
C SER A 96 1.82 -3.76 -13.71
N LYS A 97 0.59 -3.32 -13.98
CA LYS A 97 -0.54 -3.49 -13.07
C LYS A 97 -1.72 -4.05 -13.85
N ARG A 98 -2.36 -5.05 -13.26
CA ARG A 98 -3.66 -5.59 -13.67
C ARG A 98 -4.59 -5.41 -12.49
N ARG A 99 -5.76 -4.82 -12.72
CA ARG A 99 -6.75 -4.65 -11.66
C ARG A 99 -8.16 -4.60 -12.20
N THR A 100 -9.09 -4.99 -11.34
CA THR A 100 -10.51 -4.75 -11.54
C THR A 100 -11.16 -4.27 -10.25
N ARG A 101 -12.21 -3.44 -10.38
CA ARG A 101 -13.23 -3.27 -9.35
C ARG A 101 -14.10 -4.51 -9.30
N ILE A 102 -14.45 -4.94 -8.11
CA ILE A 102 -15.34 -6.06 -7.80
C ILE A 102 -16.06 -5.72 -6.49
N ARG A 103 -17.33 -6.09 -6.35
CA ARG A 103 -18.02 -5.98 -5.05
C ARG A 103 -17.35 -6.89 -4.03
N LEU A 104 -17.26 -6.47 -2.77
CA LEU A 104 -16.59 -7.26 -1.75
C LEU A 104 -17.26 -8.64 -1.54
N SER A 105 -18.59 -8.68 -1.57
CA SER A 105 -19.40 -9.91 -1.55
C SER A 105 -19.06 -10.84 -2.73
N ASP A 106 -18.96 -10.31 -3.95
CA ASP A 106 -18.56 -11.09 -5.13
C ASP A 106 -17.13 -11.62 -4.98
N PHE A 107 -16.19 -10.82 -4.45
CA PHE A 107 -14.84 -11.30 -4.17
C PHE A 107 -14.85 -12.50 -3.20
N TYR A 108 -15.68 -12.47 -2.15
CA TYR A 108 -15.80 -13.63 -1.25
C TYR A 108 -16.45 -14.83 -1.91
N ARG A 109 -17.47 -14.61 -2.76
CA ARG A 109 -18.08 -15.67 -3.57
C ARG A 109 -17.08 -16.38 -4.47
N LEU A 110 -16.02 -15.71 -4.96
CA LEU A 110 -14.96 -16.38 -5.72
C LEU A 110 -14.39 -17.57 -4.95
N LYS A 111 -14.15 -17.43 -3.65
CA LYS A 111 -13.64 -18.54 -2.84
C LYS A 111 -14.65 -19.69 -2.77
N ASP A 112 -15.93 -19.36 -2.57
CA ASP A 112 -17.00 -20.34 -2.41
C ASP A 112 -17.28 -21.12 -3.71
N ASN A 113 -17.06 -20.47 -4.86
CA ASN A 113 -17.19 -21.06 -6.19
C ASN A 113 -15.87 -21.69 -6.72
N ASN A 114 -14.92 -22.00 -5.84
CA ASN A 114 -13.59 -22.53 -6.24
C ASN A 114 -12.89 -21.68 -7.32
N TYR A 115 -13.09 -20.37 -7.26
CA TYR A 115 -12.56 -19.35 -8.17
C TYR A 115 -13.01 -19.51 -9.63
N SER A 116 -14.06 -20.27 -9.89
CA SER A 116 -14.73 -20.29 -11.20
C SER A 116 -15.34 -18.93 -11.51
N ILE A 117 -14.99 -18.37 -12.67
CA ILE A 117 -15.51 -17.09 -13.15
C ILE A 117 -16.59 -17.36 -14.20
N ASP A 118 -17.81 -16.93 -13.92
CA ASP A 118 -18.94 -16.97 -14.85
C ASP A 118 -19.47 -15.56 -15.17
N SER A 119 -20.57 -15.48 -15.92
CA SER A 119 -21.21 -14.23 -16.34
C SER A 119 -21.89 -13.45 -15.20
N THR A 120 -21.99 -14.01 -13.99
CA THR A 120 -22.63 -13.34 -12.84
C THR A 120 -21.71 -12.33 -12.15
N TYR A 121 -20.40 -12.36 -12.44
CA TYR A 121 -19.43 -11.42 -11.89
C TYR A 121 -19.46 -10.08 -12.63
N ASN A 122 -20.02 -9.06 -11.98
CA ASN A 122 -19.98 -7.69 -12.48
C ASN A 122 -18.68 -7.01 -12.04
N VAL A 123 -17.71 -6.93 -12.95
CA VAL A 123 -16.39 -6.36 -12.68
C VAL A 123 -15.99 -5.35 -13.74
N SER A 124 -15.23 -4.32 -13.36
CA SER A 124 -14.81 -3.27 -14.30
C SER A 124 -13.88 -3.77 -15.42
N ASN A 125 -13.21 -4.91 -15.22
CA ASN A 125 -12.30 -5.50 -16.20
C ASN A 125 -12.23 -7.02 -16.01
N MET A 126 -12.99 -7.75 -16.83
CA MET A 126 -13.08 -9.20 -16.78
C MET A 126 -11.75 -9.90 -17.14
N GLN A 127 -10.99 -9.36 -18.09
CA GLN A 127 -9.69 -9.92 -18.47
C GLN A 127 -8.69 -9.85 -17.30
N ALA A 128 -8.66 -8.72 -16.60
CA ALA A 128 -7.82 -8.57 -15.42
C ALA A 128 -8.24 -9.55 -14.30
N LEU A 129 -9.54 -9.79 -14.10
CA LEU A 129 -10.01 -10.79 -13.14
C LEU A 129 -9.49 -12.19 -13.47
N LYS A 130 -9.63 -12.63 -14.74
CA LYS A 130 -9.15 -13.93 -15.22
C LYS A 130 -7.64 -14.09 -15.03
N GLU A 131 -6.85 -13.08 -15.40
CA GLU A 131 -5.39 -13.08 -15.19
C GLU A 131 -5.02 -13.18 -13.71
N ILE A 132 -5.76 -12.49 -12.83
CA ILE A 132 -5.52 -12.54 -11.39
C ILE A 132 -5.88 -13.90 -10.80
N VAL A 133 -7.02 -14.49 -11.19
CA VAL A 133 -7.43 -15.82 -10.73
C VAL A 133 -6.44 -16.88 -11.20
N TYR A 134 -6.02 -16.84 -12.46
CA TYR A 134 -4.99 -17.72 -12.98
C TYR A 134 -3.67 -17.58 -12.21
N PHE A 135 -3.20 -16.34 -11.96
CA PHE A 135 -2.02 -16.10 -11.14
C PHE A 135 -2.16 -16.72 -9.75
N ARG A 136 -3.36 -16.61 -9.15
CA ARG A 136 -3.62 -17.17 -7.83
C ARG A 136 -3.46 -18.68 -7.82
N GLU A 137 -4.06 -19.36 -8.79
CA GLU A 137 -4.01 -20.81 -8.94
C GLU A 137 -2.59 -21.29 -9.23
N PHE A 138 -1.91 -20.68 -10.20
CA PHE A 138 -0.57 -21.06 -10.62
C PHE A 138 0.45 -20.99 -9.47
N TYR A 139 0.40 -19.94 -8.65
CA TYR A 139 1.29 -19.78 -7.50
C TYR A 139 0.72 -20.34 -6.19
N ASN A 140 -0.53 -20.82 -6.18
CA ASN A 140 -1.26 -21.22 -4.98
C ASN A 140 -1.21 -20.17 -3.85
N VAL A 141 -1.36 -18.88 -4.18
CA VAL A 141 -1.32 -17.81 -3.16
C VAL A 141 -2.64 -17.74 -2.39
N LYS A 142 -2.55 -17.49 -1.09
CA LYS A 142 -3.68 -17.41 -0.17
C LYS A 142 -3.67 -16.08 0.58
N PRO A 143 -4.83 -15.57 1.04
CA PRO A 143 -4.89 -14.45 1.97
C PRO A 143 -3.93 -14.67 3.16
N LYS A 144 -3.06 -13.69 3.43
CA LYS A 144 -2.05 -13.81 4.49
C LYS A 144 -2.13 -12.72 5.55
N MET A 145 -2.28 -11.46 5.12
CA MET A 145 -2.14 -10.33 6.03
C MET A 145 -2.95 -9.13 5.56
N VAL A 146 -3.69 -8.52 6.48
CA VAL A 146 -4.36 -7.23 6.25
C VAL A 146 -3.47 -6.10 6.76
N LEU A 147 -3.23 -5.09 5.92
CA LEU A 147 -2.57 -3.83 6.28
C LEU A 147 -3.57 -2.68 6.21
N THR A 148 -3.65 -1.90 7.28
CA THR A 148 -4.44 -0.67 7.36
C THR A 148 -3.56 0.52 7.66
N TYR A 149 -3.85 1.66 7.06
CA TYR A 149 -3.21 2.94 7.36
C TYR A 149 -4.12 4.09 6.95
N GLU A 150 -3.86 5.27 7.49
CA GLU A 150 -4.47 6.51 7.05
C GLU A 150 -3.57 7.17 6.02
N ARG A 151 -4.14 7.58 4.90
CA ARG A 151 -3.43 8.25 3.82
C ARG A 151 -3.85 9.69 3.72
N GLN A 152 -2.86 10.57 3.64
CA GLN A 152 -2.98 11.93 3.12
C GLN A 152 -2.29 11.98 1.75
N ALA A 153 -2.98 12.45 0.70
CA ALA A 153 -2.47 12.39 -0.66
C ALA A 153 -2.60 13.74 -1.36
N PHE A 154 -1.57 14.08 -2.13
CA PHE A 154 -1.40 15.37 -2.80
C PHE A 154 -1.07 15.20 -4.28
N VAL A 155 -1.52 16.16 -5.07
CA VAL A 155 -1.31 16.32 -6.51
C VAL A 155 -0.64 17.66 -6.75
N GLY A 156 0.48 17.70 -7.47
CA GLY A 156 1.12 18.96 -7.81
C GLY A 156 0.18 19.86 -8.60
N VAL A 157 0.08 21.14 -8.20
CA VAL A 157 -0.77 22.14 -8.87
C VAL A 157 -0.20 22.47 -10.25
N ASN A 158 1.11 22.67 -10.33
CA ASN A 158 1.83 23.01 -11.56
C ASN A 158 2.48 21.79 -12.24
N ASP A 159 2.38 20.61 -11.62
CA ASP A 159 2.91 19.34 -12.15
C ASP A 159 1.92 18.22 -11.83
N SER A 160 1.08 17.88 -12.81
CA SER A 160 0.08 16.83 -12.66
C SER A 160 0.67 15.41 -12.47
N ASP A 161 1.94 15.21 -12.81
CA ASP A 161 2.68 13.96 -12.61
C ASP A 161 3.28 13.85 -11.21
N LEU A 162 3.38 14.96 -10.46
CA LEU A 162 3.76 14.95 -9.06
C LEU A 162 2.60 14.41 -8.20
N ARG A 163 2.91 13.36 -7.45
CA ARG A 163 2.06 12.81 -6.40
C ARG A 163 2.88 12.63 -5.14
N ILE A 164 2.39 13.15 -4.02
CA ILE A 164 3.01 12.97 -2.70
C ILE A 164 1.97 12.33 -1.79
N THR A 165 2.36 11.32 -1.02
CA THR A 165 1.45 10.71 -0.04
C THR A 165 2.15 10.50 1.28
N PHE A 166 1.46 10.76 2.38
CA PHE A 166 1.84 10.34 3.73
C PHE A 166 0.92 9.21 4.16
N ASP A 167 1.51 8.12 4.62
CA ASP A 167 0.79 7.02 5.26
C ASP A 167 1.14 6.99 6.75
N THR A 168 0.15 7.15 7.62
CA THR A 168 0.27 7.14 9.09
C THR A 168 -0.56 6.02 9.70
N ASN A 169 -0.39 5.77 11.00
CA ASN A 169 -1.18 4.78 11.74
C ASN A 169 -1.14 3.38 11.10
N LEU A 170 0.07 2.95 10.72
CA LEU A 170 0.29 1.71 9.97
C LEU A 170 0.15 0.49 10.86
N LYS A 171 -0.92 -0.27 10.63
CA LYS A 171 -1.28 -1.47 11.39
C LYS A 171 -1.41 -2.70 10.51
N CYS A 172 -1.12 -3.86 11.08
CA CYS A 172 -1.27 -5.15 10.42
C CYS A 172 -2.03 -6.14 11.29
N ARG A 173 -2.64 -7.14 10.66
CA ARG A 173 -3.19 -8.32 11.32
C ARG A 173 -3.14 -9.53 10.41
N GLU A 174 -2.97 -10.69 11.02
CA GLU A 174 -2.92 -12.01 10.36
C GLU A 174 -4.12 -12.88 10.73
N LYS A 175 -4.87 -12.47 11.75
CA LYS A 175 -6.15 -13.07 12.15
C LYS A 175 -7.29 -12.21 11.61
N ASP A 176 -8.40 -12.87 11.30
CA ASP A 176 -9.58 -12.27 10.67
C ASP A 176 -9.18 -11.47 9.40
N LEU A 177 -9.16 -12.12 8.25
CA LEU A 177 -8.70 -11.49 7.02
C LEU A 177 -9.81 -10.78 6.23
N ARG A 178 -11.00 -10.60 6.83
CA ARG A 178 -12.14 -9.92 6.21
C ARG A 178 -11.90 -8.42 6.11
N LEU A 179 -12.13 -7.81 4.95
CA LEU A 179 -11.65 -6.46 4.65
C LEU A 179 -12.47 -5.37 5.36
N GLU A 180 -13.75 -5.65 5.57
CA GLU A 180 -14.76 -4.86 6.27
C GLU A 180 -14.71 -5.02 7.80
N SER A 181 -13.93 -5.99 8.30
CA SER A 181 -13.83 -6.22 9.74
C SER A 181 -13.31 -4.99 10.48
N LYS A 182 -13.94 -4.71 11.62
CA LYS A 182 -13.61 -3.61 12.54
C LYS A 182 -12.51 -3.97 13.55
N GLN A 183 -11.95 -5.18 13.48
CA GLN A 183 -10.87 -5.59 14.39
C GLN A 183 -9.64 -4.69 14.20
N LYS A 184 -9.07 -4.26 15.32
CA LYS A 184 -7.84 -3.46 15.34
C LYS A 184 -6.63 -4.37 15.13
N GLY A 185 -5.74 -3.96 14.24
CA GLY A 185 -4.42 -4.58 14.09
C GLY A 185 -3.38 -3.97 15.01
N GLU A 186 -2.18 -4.53 14.97
CA GLU A 186 -1.00 -4.09 15.71
C GLU A 186 -0.17 -3.13 14.86
N TYR A 187 0.42 -2.10 15.47
CA TYR A 187 1.32 -1.20 14.76
C TYR A 187 2.56 -1.96 14.27
N PHE A 188 2.89 -1.85 12.98
CA PHE A 188 4.16 -2.38 12.44
C PHE A 188 5.19 -1.29 12.12
N LEU A 189 4.78 -0.04 12.31
CA LEU A 189 5.65 1.11 12.34
C LEU A 189 5.24 1.94 13.56
N ASP A 190 6.25 2.53 14.20
CA ASP A 190 6.11 3.58 15.19
C ASP A 190 4.99 4.59 14.83
N PRO A 191 3.97 4.78 15.69
CA PRO A 191 2.86 5.70 15.45
C PRO A 191 3.28 7.16 15.25
N ASP A 192 4.47 7.56 15.73
CA ASP A 192 5.03 8.89 15.52
C ASP A 192 5.90 8.97 14.25
N LYS A 193 5.80 7.99 13.35
CA LYS A 193 6.43 8.00 12.03
C LYS A 193 5.40 7.81 10.92
N ALA A 194 5.63 8.47 9.80
CA ALA A 194 4.89 8.32 8.57
C ALA A 194 5.77 7.72 7.48
N ILE A 195 5.16 6.98 6.53
CA ILE A 195 5.83 6.65 5.27
C ILE A 195 5.40 7.68 4.24
N MET A 196 6.32 8.56 3.87
CA MET A 196 6.13 9.47 2.74
C MET A 196 6.53 8.80 1.43
N GLU A 197 5.72 8.92 0.39
CA GLU A 197 6.01 8.44 -0.96
C GLU A 197 5.86 9.59 -1.96
N VAL A 198 6.91 9.83 -2.76
CA VAL A 198 6.92 10.83 -3.83
C VAL A 198 6.98 10.10 -5.16
N LYS A 199 6.01 10.36 -6.05
CA LYS A 199 6.01 9.89 -7.45
C LYS A 199 6.09 11.07 -8.39
N VAL A 200 6.97 10.97 -9.37
CA VAL A 200 7.25 12.02 -10.36
C VAL A 200 7.68 11.41 -11.68
N ARG A 201 7.46 12.10 -12.81
CA ARG A 201 7.95 11.67 -14.12
C ARG A 201 9.35 12.20 -14.44
N ASN A 202 9.53 13.53 -14.35
CA ASN A 202 10.70 14.23 -14.89
C ASN A 202 11.79 14.58 -13.84
N GLY A 203 11.58 14.22 -12.57
CA GLY A 203 12.49 14.51 -11.46
C GLY A 203 11.76 15.04 -10.23
N VAL A 204 12.43 15.07 -9.08
CA VAL A 204 11.86 15.70 -7.87
C VAL A 204 11.93 17.22 -8.03
N PRO A 205 10.84 17.96 -7.81
CA PRO A 205 10.88 19.42 -7.83
C PRO A 205 11.91 19.98 -6.85
N LEU A 206 12.59 21.06 -7.24
CA LEU A 206 13.68 21.65 -6.45
C LEU A 206 13.24 22.07 -5.04
N TRP A 207 12.03 22.63 -4.91
CA TRP A 207 11.46 23.01 -3.61
C TRP A 207 11.32 21.81 -2.67
N LEU A 208 10.89 20.65 -3.20
CA LEU A 208 10.71 19.44 -2.42
C LEU A 208 12.06 18.81 -2.09
N ALA A 209 13.00 18.81 -3.03
CA ALA A 209 14.34 18.30 -2.80
C ALA A 209 15.08 19.09 -1.69
N ARG A 210 14.97 20.43 -1.71
CA ARG A 210 15.53 21.30 -0.66
C ARG A 210 14.91 21.03 0.70
N ALA A 211 13.58 21.02 0.78
CA ALA A 211 12.86 20.74 2.03
C ALA A 211 13.25 19.39 2.64
N LEU A 212 13.35 18.34 1.83
CA LEU A 212 13.75 17.02 2.30
C LEU A 212 15.21 16.99 2.76
N SER A 213 16.10 17.73 2.09
CA SER A 213 17.51 17.83 2.49
C SER A 213 17.67 18.56 3.81
N GLU A 214 17.03 19.72 3.98
CA GLU A 214 17.10 20.55 5.20
C GLU A 214 16.57 19.81 6.43
N LEU A 215 15.52 19.00 6.24
CA LEU A 215 14.94 18.18 7.30
C LEU A 215 15.65 16.84 7.49
N ASN A 216 16.77 16.58 6.82
CA ASN A 216 17.49 15.30 6.88
C ASN A 216 16.60 14.08 6.55
N CYS A 217 15.61 14.27 5.67
CA CYS A 217 14.70 13.25 5.19
C CYS A 217 15.32 12.51 4.00
N PHE A 218 16.09 11.45 4.28
CA PHE A 218 16.77 10.69 3.24
C PHE A 218 15.90 9.56 2.67
N LYS A 219 16.11 9.27 1.38
CA LYS A 219 15.42 8.20 0.66
C LYS A 219 15.75 6.83 1.29
N GLN A 220 14.71 6.07 1.59
CA GLN A 220 14.81 4.73 2.15
C GLN A 220 14.14 3.67 1.26
N ARG A 221 14.61 2.42 1.37
CA ARG A 221 14.03 1.27 0.66
C ARG A 221 12.93 0.62 1.51
N VAL A 222 11.77 1.27 1.56
CA VAL A 222 10.66 0.82 2.40
C VAL A 222 9.60 0.06 1.60
N SER A 223 9.20 -1.10 2.13
CA SER A 223 8.02 -1.85 1.67
C SER A 223 7.12 -2.09 2.87
N LYS A 224 5.91 -1.54 2.86
CA LYS A 224 4.92 -1.73 3.94
C LYS A 224 4.69 -3.20 4.27
N TYR A 225 4.55 -4.04 3.25
CA TYR A 225 4.38 -5.49 3.42
C TYR A 225 5.60 -6.14 4.08
N ARG A 226 6.81 -5.68 3.75
CA ARG A 226 8.03 -6.21 4.37
C ARG A 226 8.08 -5.82 5.86
N LEU A 227 7.86 -4.53 6.16
CA LEU A 227 7.83 -4.05 7.54
C LEU A 227 6.76 -4.75 8.38
N ALA A 228 5.58 -4.98 7.80
CA ALA A 228 4.50 -5.68 8.47
C ALA A 228 4.74 -7.19 8.65
N PHE A 229 5.48 -7.82 7.74
CA PHE A 229 5.89 -9.22 7.87
C PHE A 229 6.98 -9.39 8.93
N GLU A 230 7.97 -8.50 8.93
CA GLU A 230 9.12 -8.54 9.85
C GLU A 230 8.79 -7.99 11.25
N LYS A 231 7.79 -7.10 11.37
CA LYS A 231 7.34 -6.43 12.60
C LYS A 231 8.49 -5.93 13.53
N PRO A 232 9.54 -5.28 13.01
CA PRO A 232 10.70 -4.89 13.83
C PRO A 232 10.31 -3.98 15.00
N TYR A 233 9.34 -3.07 14.78
CA TYR A 233 8.82 -2.19 15.82
C TYR A 233 8.23 -2.97 17.01
N LEU A 234 7.48 -4.05 16.77
CA LEU A 234 6.91 -4.84 17.87
C LEU A 234 8.00 -5.58 18.65
N TYR A 235 9.03 -6.09 17.97
CA TYR A 235 10.18 -6.69 18.63
C TYR A 235 10.93 -5.67 19.51
N GLU A 236 11.14 -4.45 19.02
CA GLU A 236 11.74 -3.36 19.81
C GLU A 236 10.91 -3.04 21.06
N GLN A 237 9.58 -2.92 20.94
CA GLN A 237 8.70 -2.66 22.09
C GLN A 237 8.74 -3.80 23.12
N GLN A 238 8.84 -5.06 22.69
CA GLN A 238 8.96 -6.20 23.59
C GLN A 238 10.31 -6.24 24.33
N LEU A 239 11.40 -5.84 23.68
CA LEU A 239 12.71 -5.74 24.30
C LEU A 239 12.74 -4.62 25.36
N LEU A 240 12.19 -3.45 25.03
CA LEU A 240 12.08 -2.34 25.97
C LEU A 240 11.23 -2.70 27.20
N GLY A 241 10.09 -3.37 27.00
CA GLY A 241 9.22 -3.81 28.10
C GLY A 241 9.77 -4.97 28.95
N ARG A 242 10.86 -5.63 28.52
CA ARG A 242 11.58 -6.65 29.32
C ARG A 242 12.72 -6.06 30.16
N GLY A 243 13.09 -4.79 29.94
CA GLY A 243 14.16 -4.10 30.67
C GLY A 243 13.77 -3.58 32.06
N ASP A 244 12.49 -3.60 32.41
CA ASP A 244 11.95 -3.07 33.67
C ASP A 244 11.77 -4.16 34.76
N VAL A 245 12.42 -5.31 34.61
CA VAL A 245 12.49 -6.36 35.64
C VAL A 245 13.95 -6.66 35.97
N VAL A 246 14.60 -5.74 36.70
CA VAL A 246 15.83 -6.00 37.45
C VAL A 246 15.67 -5.40 38.84
#